data_AF-A0A1B8DWQ5-F1
#
_entry.id   AF-A0A1B8DWQ5-F1
#
_cell.length_a   1.000
_cell.length_b   1.000
_cell.length_c   1.000
_cell.angle_alpha   90.00
_cell.angle_beta   90.00
_cell.angle_gamma   90.00
#
_symmetry.space_group_name_H-M   'P 1'
#
loop_
_entity.id
_entity.type
_entity.pdbx_description
1 polymer ?
#
loop_
_entity_poly.entity_id
_entity_poly.type
_entity_poly.pdbx_seq_one_letter_code
_entity_poly.pdbx_strand_id
1 'polypeptide(L)'
;MKFLVFKTPFILKTALFHALGLSQTAPKWDFRTALIVPIVRELLCSSPPTSISKQQQSTMRDPGIKGKMWVSKVTMPAPSEGALLDLLVKTIDSLKRENESYSRPAIVPVEAEWTGHRADVEDNAPEPSISAAEKYDNMMKEVTTDVTVLYLHGGSLYLRSRYEWTCQNSTKFQSASKRLVIVMWRAPFNRICRRALSEITSRQQKGSVETQLGKDVSKYQAARPCRLSPVLPQISAYC
;
A
#
# COMPACT_ATOMS: atom_id res chain seq x y z
N MET A 1 26.59 12.12 9.78
CA MET A 1 27.83 12.39 9.02
C MET A 1 28.98 11.41 9.27
N LYS A 2 29.18 10.86 10.48
CA LYS A 2 30.25 9.89 10.76
C LYS A 2 30.22 8.61 9.90
N PHE A 3 29.06 8.16 9.45
CA PHE A 3 28.90 6.95 8.62
C PHE A 3 29.56 7.04 7.23
N LEU A 4 29.51 8.20 6.56
CA LEU A 4 30.14 8.38 5.24
C LEU A 4 31.68 8.34 5.32
N VAL A 5 32.23 8.80 6.43
CA VAL A 5 33.69 8.87 6.66
C VAL A 5 34.30 7.47 6.81
N PHE A 6 33.55 6.47 7.29
CA PHE A 6 34.03 5.08 7.35
C PHE A 6 33.89 4.33 6.01
N LYS A 7 33.16 4.90 5.04
CA LYS A 7 32.87 4.28 3.75
C LYS A 7 33.58 4.97 2.57
N THR A 8 34.43 5.96 2.84
CA THR A 8 35.28 6.64 1.84
C THR A 8 36.10 5.70 0.97
N PRO A 9 36.72 4.60 1.46
CA PRO A 9 37.47 3.68 0.61
C PRO A 9 36.59 3.00 -0.45
N PHE A 10 35.35 2.66 -0.08
CA PHE A 10 34.38 2.02 -0.98
C PHE A 10 33.84 3.00 -2.04
N ILE A 11 33.55 4.24 -1.62
CA ILE A 11 33.09 5.32 -2.50
C ILE A 11 34.19 5.67 -3.51
N LEU A 12 35.43 5.82 -3.04
CA LEU A 12 36.59 6.15 -3.87
C LEU A 12 36.90 5.05 -4.88
N LYS A 13 36.88 3.78 -4.45
CA LYS A 13 37.06 2.63 -5.36
C LYS A 13 36.00 2.61 -6.47
N THR A 14 34.74 2.81 -6.10
CA THR A 14 33.62 2.84 -7.05
C THR A 14 33.77 3.99 -8.04
N ALA A 15 34.16 5.17 -7.58
CA ALA A 15 34.41 6.33 -8.43
C ALA A 15 35.54 6.09 -9.43
N LEU A 16 36.70 5.60 -8.95
CA LEU A 16 37.86 5.33 -9.80
C LEU A 16 37.57 4.26 -10.84
N PHE A 17 36.93 3.15 -10.44
CA PHE A 17 36.65 2.05 -11.36
C PHE A 17 35.60 2.41 -12.40
N HIS A 18 34.65 3.30 -12.07
CA HIS A 18 33.69 3.82 -13.03
C HIS A 18 34.33 4.82 -13.99
N ALA A 19 35.13 5.77 -13.49
CA ALA A 19 35.83 6.76 -14.33
C ALA A 19 36.84 6.14 -15.29
N LEU A 20 37.48 5.04 -14.88
CA LEU A 20 38.42 4.27 -15.71
C LEU A 20 37.72 3.25 -16.63
N GLY A 21 36.39 3.17 -16.62
CA GLY A 21 35.62 2.20 -17.43
C GLY A 21 35.81 0.73 -17.01
N LEU A 22 36.45 0.47 -15.87
CA LEU A 22 36.79 -0.86 -15.36
C LEU A 22 35.63 -1.55 -14.64
N SER A 23 34.57 -0.80 -14.30
CA SER A 23 33.38 -1.39 -13.70
C SER A 23 32.44 -1.97 -14.76
N GLN A 24 31.86 -3.15 -14.48
CA GLN A 24 30.90 -3.79 -15.40
C GLN A 24 29.66 -2.92 -15.69
N THR A 25 29.38 -1.94 -14.82
CA THR A 25 28.27 -1.00 -14.95
C THR A 25 28.66 0.30 -15.64
N ALA A 26 29.95 0.60 -15.86
CA ALA A 26 30.42 1.81 -16.52
C ALA A 26 29.75 2.11 -17.88
N PRO A 27 29.54 1.14 -18.79
CA PRO A 27 28.89 1.42 -20.07
C PRO A 27 27.37 1.59 -19.97
N LYS A 28 26.75 1.26 -18.82
CA LYS A 28 25.28 1.23 -18.65
C LYS A 28 24.78 2.32 -17.72
N TRP A 29 25.59 2.73 -16.76
CA TRP A 29 25.21 3.66 -15.69
C TRP A 29 26.04 4.92 -15.77
N ASP A 30 25.40 6.06 -15.53
CA ASP A 30 26.09 7.31 -15.27
C ASP A 30 26.81 7.26 -13.91
N PHE A 31 27.83 8.10 -13.76
CA PHE A 31 28.69 8.14 -12.56
C PHE A 31 27.87 8.35 -11.27
N ARG A 32 26.82 9.16 -11.34
CA ARG A 32 25.93 9.42 -10.20
C ARG A 32 25.19 8.14 -9.77
N THR A 33 24.62 7.38 -10.71
CA THR A 33 23.96 6.10 -10.40
C THR A 33 24.97 5.07 -9.91
N ALA A 34 26.16 5.03 -10.52
CA ALA A 34 27.23 4.14 -10.10
C ALA A 34 27.73 4.40 -8.67
N LEU A 35 27.62 5.63 -8.17
CA LEU A 35 27.90 5.94 -6.77
C LEU A 35 26.71 5.71 -5.84
N ILE A 36 25.50 6.13 -6.23
CA ILE A 36 24.34 6.10 -5.33
C ILE A 36 23.86 4.67 -5.07
N VAL A 37 23.77 3.83 -6.11
CA VAL A 37 23.18 2.49 -5.98
C VAL A 37 23.99 1.61 -5.02
N PRO A 38 25.34 1.55 -5.10
CA PRO A 38 26.12 0.75 -4.16
C PRO A 38 26.05 1.29 -2.72
N ILE A 39 25.99 2.61 -2.52
CA ILE A 39 25.83 3.21 -1.18
C ILE A 39 24.47 2.83 -0.58
N VAL A 40 23.39 2.95 -1.36
CA VAL A 40 22.04 2.58 -0.93
C VAL A 40 21.96 1.07 -0.66
N ARG A 41 22.52 0.23 -1.54
CA ARG A 41 22.56 -1.22 -1.35
C ARG A 41 23.32 -1.59 -0.08
N GLU A 42 24.46 -0.96 0.17
CA GLU A 42 25.22 -1.17 1.39
C GLU A 42 24.36 -0.79 2.61
N LEU A 43 23.76 0.40 2.63
CA LEU A 43 22.87 0.84 3.72
C LEU A 43 21.71 -0.13 3.99
N LEU A 44 21.08 -0.63 2.93
CA LEU A 44 19.89 -1.49 3.05
C LEU A 44 20.23 -2.96 3.30
N CYS A 45 21.35 -3.46 2.78
CA CYS A 45 21.68 -4.89 2.77
C CYS A 45 22.81 -5.30 3.73
N SER A 46 23.65 -4.36 4.21
CA SER A 46 24.77 -4.67 5.12
C SER A 46 24.44 -4.50 6.61
N SER A 47 23.15 -4.30 6.94
CA SER A 47 22.70 -4.32 8.32
C SER A 47 22.75 -5.76 8.87
N PRO A 48 23.20 -5.99 10.12
CA PRO A 48 23.15 -7.30 10.75
C PRO A 48 21.73 -7.87 10.67
N PRO A 49 21.56 -9.18 10.40
CA PRO A 49 20.24 -9.78 10.34
C PRO A 49 19.55 -9.64 11.70
N THR A 50 18.47 -8.87 11.71
CA THR A 50 17.59 -8.70 12.88
C THR A 50 16.34 -9.55 12.69
N SER A 51 15.79 -10.11 13.77
CA SER A 51 14.51 -10.79 13.69
C SER A 51 13.42 -9.85 13.16
N ILE A 52 12.44 -10.41 12.44
CA ILE A 52 11.29 -9.65 11.92
C ILE A 52 10.60 -8.90 13.07
N SER A 53 10.44 -9.55 14.23
CA SER A 53 9.84 -8.93 15.42
C SER A 53 10.61 -7.69 15.90
N LYS A 54 11.95 -7.69 15.85
CA LYS A 54 12.76 -6.53 16.24
C LYS A 54 12.63 -5.38 15.24
N GLN A 55 12.58 -5.68 13.95
CA GLN A 55 12.32 -4.67 12.90
C GLN A 55 10.91 -4.08 13.01
N GLN A 56 9.91 -4.94 13.27
CA GLN A 56 8.54 -4.51 13.51
C GLN A 56 8.45 -3.64 14.76
N GLN A 57 9.09 -4.02 15.86
CA GLN A 57 9.05 -3.22 17.08
C GLN A 57 9.61 -1.81 16.89
N SER A 58 10.65 -1.64 16.07
CA SER A 58 11.20 -0.31 15.79
C SER A 58 10.34 0.52 14.84
N THR A 59 9.54 -0.12 13.97
CA THR A 59 8.68 0.54 12.97
C THR A 59 7.25 0.76 13.45
N MET A 60 6.78 0.00 14.44
CA MET A 60 5.42 0.10 15.00
C MET A 60 5.27 1.15 16.12
N ARG A 61 6.22 2.07 16.30
CA ARG A 61 6.06 3.16 17.28
C ARG A 61 4.99 4.13 16.78
N ASP A 62 3.87 4.20 17.49
CA ASP A 62 2.80 5.15 17.23
C ASP A 62 3.11 6.50 17.92
N PRO A 63 3.37 7.58 17.17
CA PRO A 63 3.57 8.90 17.77
C PRO A 63 2.25 9.58 18.18
N GLY A 64 1.10 8.95 17.90
CA GLY A 64 -0.24 9.47 18.13
C GLY A 64 -0.73 10.39 17.00
N ILE A 65 -2.04 10.63 16.95
CA ILE A 65 -2.67 11.54 15.99
C ILE A 65 -2.40 12.99 16.43
N LYS A 66 -1.80 13.79 15.55
CA LYS A 66 -1.42 15.19 15.81
C LYS A 66 -1.58 16.05 14.56
N GLY A 67 -1.73 17.35 14.76
CA GLY A 67 -1.67 18.39 13.73
C GLY A 67 -2.98 18.64 13.00
N LYS A 68 -2.85 19.14 11.76
CA LYS A 68 -3.93 19.59 10.85
C LYS A 68 -4.72 18.43 10.22
N MET A 69 -5.10 17.46 11.04
CA MET A 69 -5.84 16.27 10.62
C MET A 69 -7.07 16.03 11.48
N TRP A 70 -8.17 15.69 10.80
CA TRP A 70 -9.29 14.97 11.39
C TRP A 70 -9.12 13.47 11.19
N VAL A 71 -9.38 12.69 12.22
CA VAL A 71 -9.42 11.23 12.16
C VAL A 71 -10.69 10.75 12.87
N SER A 72 -11.62 10.19 12.12
CA SER A 72 -12.84 9.58 12.65
C SER A 72 -12.85 8.08 12.38
N LYS A 73 -12.83 7.29 13.45
CA LYS A 73 -12.86 5.83 13.38
C LYS A 73 -14.28 5.34 13.19
N VAL A 74 -14.46 4.39 12.27
CA VAL A 74 -15.75 3.75 11.99
C VAL A 74 -15.57 2.24 11.91
N THR A 75 -16.57 1.50 12.38
CA THR A 75 -16.64 0.04 12.20
C THR A 75 -17.82 -0.25 11.30
N MET A 76 -17.53 -0.76 10.11
CA MET A 76 -18.54 -1.23 9.19
C MET A 76 -18.99 -2.63 9.63
N PRO A 77 -20.30 -2.86 9.81
CA PRO A 77 -20.80 -4.17 10.19
C PRO A 77 -20.49 -5.20 9.10
N ALA A 78 -20.37 -6.47 9.51
CA ALA A 78 -20.31 -7.56 8.56
C ALA A 78 -21.61 -7.57 7.73
N PRO A 79 -21.54 -7.77 6.40
CA PRO A 79 -22.74 -7.97 5.60
C PRO A 79 -23.53 -9.16 6.13
N SER A 80 -24.85 -9.04 6.17
CA SER A 80 -25.76 -10.13 6.53
C SER A 80 -25.74 -11.27 5.50
N GLU A 81 -25.37 -10.95 4.26
CA GLU A 81 -25.34 -11.88 3.14
C GLU A 81 -24.01 -12.62 3.05
N GLY A 82 -24.07 -13.96 3.04
CA GLY A 82 -22.90 -14.84 2.85
C GLY A 82 -22.49 -15.05 1.40
N ALA A 83 -23.29 -14.59 0.43
CA ALA A 83 -23.17 -14.95 -0.99
C ALA A 83 -21.78 -14.63 -1.58
N LEU A 84 -21.16 -13.52 -1.18
CA LEU A 84 -19.82 -13.15 -1.64
C LEU A 84 -18.75 -14.11 -1.09
N LEU A 85 -18.86 -14.49 0.19
CA LEU A 85 -17.96 -15.47 0.79
C LEU A 85 -18.16 -16.84 0.15
N ASP A 86 -19.40 -17.25 -0.11
CA ASP A 86 -19.71 -18.50 -0.80
C ASP A 86 -19.12 -18.54 -2.22
N LEU A 87 -19.26 -17.45 -2.98
CA LEU A 87 -18.67 -17.32 -4.31
C LEU A 87 -17.14 -17.42 -4.26
N LEU A 88 -16.51 -16.75 -3.29
CA LEU A 88 -15.07 -16.80 -3.08
C LEU A 88 -14.61 -18.22 -2.73
N VAL A 89 -15.26 -18.88 -1.78
CA VAL A 89 -14.96 -20.26 -1.36
C VAL A 89 -15.11 -21.20 -2.55
N LYS A 90 -16.22 -21.11 -3.29
CA LYS A 90 -16.46 -21.90 -4.51
C LYS A 90 -15.37 -21.70 -5.56
N THR A 91 -14.91 -20.45 -5.72
CA THR A 91 -13.82 -20.14 -6.66
C THR A 91 -12.51 -20.77 -6.20
N ILE A 92 -12.18 -20.66 -4.91
CA ILE A 92 -10.98 -21.29 -4.34
C ILE A 92 -11.05 -22.82 -4.51
N ASP A 93 -12.19 -23.43 -4.21
CA ASP A 93 -12.41 -24.87 -4.37
C ASP A 93 -12.25 -25.32 -5.83
N SER A 94 -12.71 -24.51 -6.80
CA SER A 94 -12.52 -24.81 -8.22
C SER A 94 -11.06 -24.75 -8.70
N LEU A 95 -10.22 -23.98 -8.00
CA LEU A 95 -8.79 -23.81 -8.31
C LEU A 95 -7.89 -24.74 -7.50
N LYS A 96 -8.47 -25.45 -6.53
CA LYS A 96 -7.79 -26.27 -5.55
C LYS A 96 -7.20 -27.52 -6.21
N ARG A 97 -5.96 -27.87 -5.86
CA ARG A 97 -5.37 -29.18 -6.20
C ARG A 97 -5.72 -30.22 -5.14
N GLU A 98 -5.73 -31.51 -5.51
CA GLU A 98 -6.27 -32.61 -4.69
C GLU A 98 -5.80 -32.65 -3.23
N ASN A 99 -4.59 -32.16 -2.94
CA ASN A 99 -3.97 -32.25 -1.61
C ASN A 99 -3.88 -30.92 -0.85
N GLU A 100 -4.60 -29.88 -1.29
CA GLU A 100 -4.63 -28.59 -0.61
C GLU A 100 -5.78 -28.57 0.43
N SER A 101 -5.67 -27.82 1.51
CA SER A 101 -6.75 -27.62 2.47
C SER A 101 -6.66 -26.22 3.06
N TYR A 102 -7.81 -25.64 3.39
CA TYR A 102 -7.89 -24.32 4.00
C TYR A 102 -9.10 -24.22 4.90
N SER A 103 -9.00 -23.36 5.90
CA SER A 103 -10.12 -23.01 6.78
C SER A 103 -11.00 -21.97 6.08
N ARG A 104 -12.30 -22.17 6.07
CA ARG A 104 -13.26 -21.15 5.63
C ARG A 104 -13.17 -19.94 6.56
N PRO A 105 -12.91 -18.72 6.04
CA PRO A 105 -12.81 -17.54 6.88
C PRO A 105 -14.19 -17.08 7.38
N ALA A 106 -14.22 -16.49 8.56
CA ALA A 106 -15.41 -15.81 9.07
C ALA A 106 -15.55 -14.42 8.44
N ILE A 107 -16.78 -14.00 8.16
CA ILE A 107 -17.08 -12.60 7.82
C ILE A 107 -17.10 -11.82 9.13
N VAL A 108 -16.24 -10.83 9.25
CA VAL A 108 -16.10 -10.00 10.45
C VAL A 108 -16.34 -8.54 10.12
N PRO A 109 -16.78 -7.72 11.10
CA PRO A 109 -16.82 -6.28 10.93
C PRO A 109 -15.46 -5.72 10.50
N VAL A 110 -15.50 -4.71 9.63
CA VAL A 110 -14.30 -4.09 9.07
C VAL A 110 -14.10 -2.72 9.71
N GLU A 111 -12.93 -2.48 10.27
CA GLU A 111 -12.56 -1.18 10.79
C GLU A 111 -12.08 -0.28 9.64
N ALA A 112 -12.46 0.99 9.67
CA ALA A 112 -11.98 2.00 8.75
C ALA A 112 -11.79 3.35 9.48
N GLU A 113 -11.07 4.24 8.84
CA GLU A 113 -10.84 5.60 9.34
C GLU A 113 -11.15 6.61 8.24
N TRP A 114 -12.01 7.55 8.56
CA TRP A 114 -12.19 8.76 7.80
C TRP A 114 -11.11 9.76 8.19
N THR A 115 -10.44 10.30 7.18
CA THR A 115 -9.40 11.31 7.36
C THR A 115 -9.66 12.52 6.47
N GLY A 116 -9.30 13.69 6.99
CA GLY A 116 -9.48 14.97 6.33
C GLY A 116 -8.54 16.02 6.88
N HIS A 117 -8.47 17.16 6.19
CA HIS A 117 -7.74 18.32 6.66
C HIS A 117 -8.48 18.98 7.82
N ARG A 118 -7.74 19.39 8.87
CA ARG A 118 -8.23 20.19 9.98
C ARG A 118 -7.65 21.60 9.87
N ALA A 119 -8.49 22.57 9.53
CA ALA A 119 -8.17 23.97 9.40
C ALA A 119 -7.89 24.62 10.76
N ASP A 120 -7.21 25.76 10.74
CA ASP A 120 -7.01 26.67 11.87
C ASP A 120 -6.41 26.04 13.15
N VAL A 121 -5.56 25.03 12.99
CA VAL A 121 -4.78 24.45 14.09
C VAL A 121 -3.29 24.41 13.80
N GLU A 122 -2.50 24.41 14.87
CA GLU A 122 -1.05 24.24 14.78
C GLU A 122 -0.64 22.85 14.26
N ASP A 123 0.53 22.76 13.64
CA ASP A 123 1.05 21.52 13.03
C ASP A 123 1.25 20.38 14.05
N ASN A 124 1.37 20.69 15.34
CA ASN A 124 1.50 19.73 16.44
C ASN A 124 0.31 19.74 17.40
N ALA A 125 -0.81 20.35 17.02
CA ALA A 125 -1.98 20.41 17.87
C ALA A 125 -2.45 18.98 18.25
N PRO A 126 -2.81 18.74 19.52
CA PRO A 126 -3.27 17.43 19.95
C PRO A 126 -4.57 17.03 19.23
N GLU A 127 -4.87 15.73 19.29
CA GLU A 127 -6.17 15.22 18.85
C GLU A 127 -7.28 15.73 19.79
N PRO A 128 -8.38 16.29 19.26
CA PRO A 128 -9.52 16.71 20.07
C PRO A 128 -10.17 15.54 20.81
N SER A 129 -10.52 15.77 22.09
CA SER A 129 -11.20 14.79 22.96
C SER A 129 -12.72 14.79 22.76
N ILE A 130 -13.17 14.60 21.52
CA ILE A 130 -14.58 14.49 21.13
C ILE A 130 -14.85 13.10 20.51
N SER A 131 -16.12 12.73 20.37
CA SER A 131 -16.50 11.43 19.81
C SER A 131 -16.09 11.29 18.33
N ALA A 132 -15.98 10.05 17.84
CA ALA A 132 -15.67 9.81 16.42
C ALA A 132 -16.74 10.42 15.49
N ALA A 133 -18.01 10.32 15.85
CA ALA A 133 -19.12 10.94 15.11
C ALA A 133 -18.96 12.47 15.03
N GLU A 134 -18.65 13.13 16.15
CA GLU A 134 -18.42 14.58 16.15
C GLU A 134 -17.16 14.96 15.35
N LYS A 135 -16.11 14.13 15.34
CA LYS A 135 -14.93 14.34 14.47
C LYS A 135 -15.32 14.26 12.99
N TYR A 136 -16.17 13.30 12.63
CA TYR A 136 -16.69 13.17 11.27
C TYR A 136 -17.49 14.41 10.88
N ASP A 137 -18.39 14.87 11.75
CA ASP A 137 -19.25 16.03 11.46
C ASP A 137 -18.44 17.33 11.32
N ASN A 138 -17.47 17.56 12.20
CA ASN A 138 -16.59 18.73 12.10
C ASN A 138 -15.69 18.65 10.86
N MET A 139 -15.14 17.48 10.56
CA MET A 139 -14.38 17.29 9.32
C MET A 139 -15.22 17.59 8.09
N MET A 140 -16.49 17.17 8.06
CA MET A 140 -17.39 17.42 6.92
C MET A 140 -17.71 18.90 6.70
N LYS A 141 -17.60 19.75 7.73
CA LYS A 141 -17.74 21.21 7.58
C LYS A 141 -16.56 21.84 6.82
N GLU A 142 -15.40 21.17 6.80
CA GLU A 142 -14.16 21.67 6.21
C GLU A 142 -13.84 21.01 4.85
N VAL A 143 -14.61 20.00 4.45
CA VAL A 143 -14.50 19.36 3.13
C VAL A 143 -15.08 20.30 2.07
N THR A 144 -14.28 20.64 1.06
CA THR A 144 -14.70 21.56 -0.02
C THR A 144 -15.00 20.84 -1.34
N THR A 145 -14.81 19.52 -1.39
CA THR A 145 -14.99 18.71 -2.61
C THR A 145 -15.80 17.46 -2.31
N ASP A 146 -16.63 17.04 -3.25
CA ASP A 146 -17.41 15.80 -3.14
C ASP A 146 -16.57 14.54 -3.40
N VAL A 147 -15.25 14.69 -3.58
CA VAL A 147 -14.35 13.58 -3.89
C VAL A 147 -14.03 12.80 -2.62
N THR A 148 -14.46 11.55 -2.60
CA THR A 148 -14.05 10.56 -1.62
C THR A 148 -13.03 9.61 -2.23
N VAL A 149 -11.87 9.50 -1.60
CA VAL A 149 -10.84 8.51 -1.97
C VAL A 149 -10.94 7.32 -1.03
N LEU A 150 -11.08 6.13 -1.60
CA LEU A 150 -10.92 4.86 -0.87
C LEU A 150 -9.47 4.41 -1.00
N TYR A 151 -8.77 4.32 0.13
CA TYR A 151 -7.38 3.89 0.17
C TYR A 151 -7.22 2.59 0.94
N LEU A 152 -6.67 1.60 0.25
CA LEU A 152 -6.28 0.32 0.80
C LEU A 152 -4.76 0.32 0.95
N HIS A 153 -4.27 0.29 2.19
CA HIS A 153 -2.84 0.40 2.40
C HIS A 153 -2.09 -0.86 1.95
N GLY A 154 -0.92 -0.64 1.34
CA GLY A 154 0.04 -1.70 1.03
C GLY A 154 0.83 -2.17 2.26
N GLY A 155 2.03 -2.72 2.03
CA GLY A 155 2.91 -3.24 3.09
C GLY A 155 3.03 -4.77 3.08
N SER A 156 2.90 -5.38 1.90
CA SER A 156 3.01 -6.82 1.72
C SER A 156 2.08 -7.64 2.63
N LEU A 157 0.96 -7.05 3.06
CA LEU A 157 -0.06 -7.66 3.94
C LEU A 157 0.37 -7.86 5.42
N TYR A 158 1.61 -7.52 5.82
CA TYR A 158 2.10 -7.76 7.20
C TYR A 158 3.02 -6.68 7.78
N LEU A 159 3.45 -5.68 6.99
CA LEU A 159 4.46 -4.70 7.41
C LEU A 159 3.88 -3.38 7.91
N ARG A 160 2.60 -3.08 7.67
CA ARG A 160 2.03 -1.76 7.95
C ARG A 160 0.82 -1.87 8.86
N SER A 161 0.88 -1.13 9.96
CA SER A 161 -0.22 -0.97 10.91
C SER A 161 -0.93 0.38 10.70
N ARG A 162 -2.18 0.47 11.19
CA ARG A 162 -3.05 1.66 11.24
C ARG A 162 -2.26 2.97 11.48
N TYR A 163 -1.42 2.96 12.52
CA TYR A 163 -0.72 4.12 13.05
C TYR A 163 0.36 4.69 12.13
N GLU A 164 1.02 3.81 11.37
CA GLU A 164 2.16 4.16 10.53
C GLU A 164 1.73 4.92 9.28
N TRP A 165 0.50 4.72 8.81
CA TRP A 165 -0.04 5.45 7.66
C TRP A 165 -0.53 6.85 8.03
N THR A 166 -1.32 6.97 9.10
CA THR A 166 -1.92 8.25 9.54
C THR A 166 -0.85 9.30 9.82
N CYS A 167 0.30 8.88 10.35
CA CYS A 167 1.42 9.77 10.65
C CYS A 167 2.25 10.18 9.42
N GLN A 168 2.27 9.36 8.36
CA GLN A 168 3.24 9.53 7.26
C GLN A 168 2.64 10.16 5.99
N ASN A 169 1.32 10.06 5.81
CA ASN A 169 0.63 10.54 4.59
C ASN A 169 -0.36 11.70 4.83
N SER A 170 -0.48 12.18 6.07
CA SER A 170 -1.29 13.35 6.42
C SER A 170 -0.97 14.56 5.54
N THR A 171 0.30 14.92 5.42
CA THR A 171 0.73 16.15 4.73
C THR A 171 0.51 16.16 3.22
N LYS A 172 0.54 15.01 2.53
CA LYS A 172 0.40 14.97 1.06
C LYS A 172 -1.06 14.99 0.58
N PHE A 173 -1.97 14.40 1.34
CA PHE A 173 -3.39 14.33 0.96
C PHE A 173 -4.23 15.50 1.49
N GLN A 174 -3.77 16.16 2.56
CA GLN A 174 -4.47 17.29 3.20
C GLN A 174 -4.53 18.58 2.37
N SER A 175 -3.61 18.77 1.42
CA SER A 175 -3.55 19.99 0.62
C SER A 175 -4.76 20.22 -0.31
N ALA A 176 -5.61 19.22 -0.48
CA ALA A 176 -6.71 19.26 -1.45
C ALA A 176 -8.12 19.37 -0.84
N SER A 177 -8.27 19.53 0.49
CA SER A 177 -9.58 19.54 1.17
C SER A 177 -10.50 18.39 0.71
N LYS A 178 -9.89 17.23 0.48
CA LYS A 178 -10.53 15.99 0.04
C LYS A 178 -10.80 15.10 1.24
N ARG A 179 -11.77 14.20 1.05
CA ARG A 179 -12.08 13.17 2.02
C ARG A 179 -11.44 11.84 1.66
N LEU A 180 -10.90 11.16 2.66
CA LEU A 180 -10.21 9.90 2.48
C LEU A 180 -10.69 8.85 3.48
N VAL A 181 -11.14 7.70 2.98
CA VAL A 181 -11.42 6.51 3.77
C VAL A 181 -10.22 5.59 3.67
N ILE A 182 -9.67 5.19 4.81
CA ILE A 182 -8.67 4.12 4.88
C ILE A 182 -9.37 2.91 5.44
N VAL A 183 -9.40 1.83 4.67
CA VAL A 183 -9.91 0.55 5.16
C VAL A 183 -8.78 -0.21 5.82
N MET A 184 -9.06 -0.70 7.02
CA MET A 184 -8.14 -1.56 7.72
C MET A 184 -8.46 -3.01 7.43
N TRP A 185 -7.48 -3.68 6.86
CA TRP A 185 -7.54 -5.12 6.66
C TRP A 185 -6.40 -5.82 7.40
N ARG A 186 -6.72 -6.98 7.95
CA ARG A 186 -5.73 -7.90 8.50
C ARG A 186 -5.65 -9.08 7.55
N ALA A 187 -4.48 -9.31 6.96
CA ALA A 187 -4.27 -10.60 6.34
C ALA A 187 -4.01 -11.63 7.45
N PRO A 188 -4.75 -12.75 7.49
CA PRO A 188 -4.33 -13.87 8.32
C PRO A 188 -2.98 -14.35 7.78
N PHE A 189 -1.95 -14.33 8.63
CA PHE A 189 -0.61 -14.81 8.30
C PHE A 189 -0.64 -16.34 8.22
N ASN A 190 -1.21 -16.89 7.15
CA ASN A 190 -1.32 -18.33 6.94
C ASN A 190 -0.33 -18.79 5.85
N ARG A 191 0.18 -20.02 5.94
CA ARG A 191 1.19 -20.59 5.01
C ARG A 191 0.77 -20.48 3.53
N ILE A 192 -0.54 -20.47 3.28
CA ILE A 192 -1.16 -20.38 1.95
C ILE A 192 -0.86 -19.02 1.28
N CYS A 193 -0.95 -17.90 2.00
CA CYS A 193 -0.64 -16.57 1.43
C CYS A 193 0.83 -16.47 0.99
N ARG A 194 1.74 -17.12 1.72
CA ARG A 194 3.16 -17.17 1.39
C ARG A 194 3.41 -17.96 0.09
N ARG A 195 2.67 -19.06 -0.11
CA ARG A 195 2.76 -19.89 -1.32
C ARG A 195 2.15 -19.20 -2.53
N ALA A 196 0.98 -18.56 -2.38
CA ALA A 196 0.34 -17.79 -3.44
C ALA A 196 1.24 -16.64 -3.93
N LEU A 197 1.87 -15.89 -3.01
CA LEU A 197 2.84 -14.85 -3.37
C LEU A 197 4.08 -15.43 -4.08
N SER A 198 4.59 -16.60 -3.67
CA SER A 198 5.70 -17.26 -4.38
C SER A 198 5.33 -17.79 -5.76
N GLU A 199 4.09 -18.27 -5.96
CA GLU A 199 3.61 -18.73 -7.27
C GLU A 199 3.37 -17.53 -8.22
N ILE A 200 2.83 -16.41 -7.73
CA ILE A 200 2.67 -15.19 -8.54
C ILE A 200 4.05 -14.64 -8.94
N THR A 201 5.00 -14.60 -8.01
CA THR A 201 6.36 -14.09 -8.28
C THR A 201 7.12 -15.00 -9.26
N SER A 202 6.98 -16.33 -9.13
CA SER A 202 7.60 -17.28 -10.07
C SER A 202 6.93 -17.28 -11.45
N ARG A 203 5.60 -17.06 -11.54
CA ARG A 203 4.90 -16.88 -12.82
C ARG A 203 5.28 -15.57 -13.52
N GLN A 204 5.48 -14.48 -12.79
CA GLN A 204 5.97 -13.22 -13.35
C GLN A 204 7.41 -13.36 -13.88
N GLN A 205 8.27 -14.12 -13.19
CA GLN A 205 9.60 -14.46 -13.70
C GLN A 205 9.56 -15.38 -14.94
N LYS A 206 8.64 -16.36 -14.99
CA LYS A 206 8.46 -17.22 -16.17
C LYS A 206 7.85 -16.48 -17.37
N GLY A 207 6.91 -15.57 -17.14
CA GLY A 207 6.28 -14.75 -18.19
C GLY A 207 7.23 -13.75 -18.86
N SER A 208 8.36 -13.43 -18.22
CA SER A 208 9.43 -12.63 -18.84
C SER A 208 10.37 -13.45 -19.75
N VAL A 209 10.23 -14.78 -19.79
CA VAL A 209 11.07 -15.68 -20.61
C VAL A 209 10.32 -16.23 -21.83
N GLU A 210 8.99 -16.13 -21.90
CA GLU A 210 8.20 -16.48 -23.09
C GLU A 210 7.67 -15.23 -23.81
N THR A 211 8.57 -14.56 -24.54
CA THR A 211 8.19 -13.66 -25.64
C THR A 211 8.56 -14.30 -26.97
N GLN A 212 7.87 -15.38 -27.33
CA GLN A 212 7.76 -15.86 -28.70
C GLN A 212 6.38 -16.49 -28.92
N LEU A 213 5.37 -15.66 -29.12
CA LEU A 213 4.30 -15.96 -30.08
C LEU A 213 3.58 -14.65 -30.47
N GLY A 214 4.23 -13.85 -31.31
CA GLY A 214 3.52 -12.90 -32.13
C GLY A 214 2.81 -13.65 -33.25
N LYS A 215 1.47 -13.53 -33.29
CA LYS A 215 0.57 -13.57 -34.46
C LYS A 215 -0.86 -13.91 -34.01
N ASP A 216 -1.66 -12.90 -33.68
CA ASP A 216 -3.10 -12.79 -34.02
C ASP A 216 -3.82 -11.61 -33.31
N VAL A 217 -3.21 -10.42 -33.33
CA VAL A 217 -3.83 -9.21 -32.74
C VAL A 217 -4.62 -8.39 -33.80
N SER A 218 -4.81 -8.89 -35.02
CA SER A 218 -5.58 -8.18 -36.06
C SER A 218 -7.06 -8.55 -36.16
N LYS A 219 -7.57 -9.50 -35.35
CA LYS A 219 -8.95 -10.01 -35.48
C LYS A 219 -9.99 -9.41 -34.52
N TYR A 220 -9.62 -8.52 -33.60
CA TYR A 220 -10.56 -7.96 -32.61
C TYR A 220 -10.73 -6.44 -32.66
N GLN A 221 -10.39 -5.79 -33.78
CA GLN A 221 -10.51 -4.32 -33.95
C GLN A 221 -11.73 -3.87 -34.77
N ALA A 222 -12.83 -4.63 -34.76
CA ALA A 222 -14.08 -4.23 -35.41
C ALA A 222 -15.32 -4.51 -34.56
N ALA A 223 -15.57 -3.68 -33.55
CA ALA A 223 -16.90 -3.47 -32.99
C ALA A 223 -17.07 -1.98 -32.61
N ARG A 224 -18.14 -1.37 -33.12
CA ARG A 224 -18.46 0.07 -33.07
C ARG A 224 -18.84 0.54 -31.66
N PRO A 225 -18.78 1.85 -31.37
CA PRO A 225 -19.07 2.40 -30.04
C PRO A 225 -20.57 2.44 -29.75
N CYS A 226 -21.02 1.76 -28.69
CA CYS A 226 -22.33 2.02 -28.09
C CYS A 226 -22.23 3.27 -27.19
N ARG A 227 -23.05 4.28 -27.49
CA ARG A 227 -23.31 5.43 -26.62
C ARG A 227 -23.98 4.94 -25.34
N LEU A 228 -23.46 5.35 -24.19
CA LEU A 228 -24.19 5.29 -22.92
C LEU A 228 -24.82 6.66 -22.66
N SER A 229 -26.16 6.70 -22.68
CA SER A 229 -26.95 7.78 -22.06
C SER A 229 -27.02 7.57 -20.55
N PRO A 230 -27.23 8.63 -19.75
CA PRO A 230 -27.11 8.58 -18.30
C PRO A 230 -28.39 8.07 -17.65
N VAL A 231 -28.26 7.08 -16.77
CA VAL A 231 -29.31 6.73 -15.81
C VAL A 231 -28.68 6.71 -14.43
N LEU A 232 -28.91 7.81 -13.69
CA LEU A 232 -28.82 7.84 -12.23
C LEU A 232 -29.89 6.89 -11.66
N PRO A 233 -29.59 6.24 -10.52
CA PRO A 233 -30.52 6.44 -9.43
C PRO A 233 -29.82 6.73 -8.10
N GLN A 234 -30.63 7.39 -7.27
CA GLN A 234 -30.36 7.96 -5.97
C GLN A 234 -29.85 6.94 -4.96
N ILE A 235 -28.81 7.32 -4.21
CA ILE A 235 -28.51 6.75 -2.90
C ILE A 235 -28.91 7.82 -1.89
N SER A 236 -30.19 7.75 -1.50
CA SER A 236 -30.75 8.43 -0.33
C SER A 236 -31.18 7.34 0.65
N ALA A 237 -30.95 7.61 1.94
CA ALA A 237 -31.23 6.78 3.10
C ALA A 237 -30.29 5.58 3.26
N TYR A 238 -29.35 5.70 4.20
CA TYR A 238 -29.43 5.04 5.51
C TYR A 238 -28.52 5.83 6.47
N CYS A 239 -29.11 6.29 7.58
CA CYS A 239 -28.45 6.97 8.69
C CYS A 239 -27.38 6.11 9.36
#